data_AF-A0A6P7TSK7-F1
#
_entry.id   AF-A0A6P7TSK7-F1
#
_cell.length_a   1.000
_cell.length_b   1.000
_cell.length_c   1.000
_cell.angle_alpha   90.00
_cell.angle_beta   90.00
_cell.angle_gamma   90.00
#
_symmetry.space_group_name_H-M   'P 1'
#
loop_
_entity.id
_entity.type
_entity.pdbx_description
1 polymer ?
#
loop_
_entity_poly.entity_id
_entity_poly.type
_entity_poly.pdbx_seq_one_letter_code
_entity_poly.pdbx_strand_id
1 'polypeptide(L)'
;MEEKKKIGCDVLGLCETRWKKEASIRWQDGCTVRLGRAEGARSVGGIGFIVSKEWTSRVASCQFISSRIGVLNVNLSEKATLKIVQTYAPTSASDDDEVEEFYRQLDKGLAVKSTYTVVMGDFIAKVGHGRQGEEYVGRFSMGERNEREERLATMAEARRLYIGNSLFGKRERKRWTWISPNSKHRSEIDYILVDKQRILHDVSVVTPFNTGSDHRLMRARVVFDGKKKKMALYLASKGKRVRVYNEVKLQEAIMQENWCQGDGIDDDYNSLIGKLKECLRKAKRVCLREKKGRISEETTKLLEKRKNMKRTIEDHLEYSLLSRVIRQQLKKDFEAYWMEKLLKAAEEKKSLKKCKRDMVLYRSVDIVFQ
;
A
#
# COMPACT_ATOMS: atom_id res chain seq x y z
N MET A 1 -14.73 17.16 -15.44
CA MET A 1 -15.94 16.82 -14.63
C MET A 1 -16.45 15.41 -14.93
N GLU A 2 -16.82 15.09 -16.18
CA GLU A 2 -17.17 13.70 -16.56
C GLU A 2 -16.04 12.70 -16.33
N GLU A 3 -14.80 13.17 -16.44
CA GLU A 3 -13.63 12.31 -16.36
C GLU A 3 -13.30 11.85 -14.93
N LYS A 4 -13.65 12.60 -13.88
CA LYS A 4 -13.45 12.19 -12.48
C LYS A 4 -14.25 10.92 -12.14
N LYS A 5 -15.49 10.82 -12.62
CA LYS A 5 -16.30 9.61 -12.45
C LYS A 5 -15.64 8.39 -13.10
N LYS A 6 -14.88 8.58 -14.19
CA LYS A 6 -14.08 7.53 -14.83
C LYS A 6 -12.81 7.20 -14.05
N ILE A 7 -12.21 8.17 -13.36
CA ILE A 7 -11.06 7.96 -12.48
C ILE A 7 -11.46 7.10 -11.27
N GLY A 8 -12.58 7.40 -10.60
CA GLY A 8 -13.01 6.66 -9.41
C GLY A 8 -12.03 6.83 -8.25
N CYS A 9 -11.94 8.06 -7.74
CA CYS A 9 -11.08 8.42 -6.61
C CYS A 9 -11.84 9.17 -5.52
N ASP A 10 -11.44 8.93 -4.28
CA ASP A 10 -12.02 9.52 -3.07
C ASP A 10 -11.46 10.90 -2.77
N VAL A 11 -10.14 11.07 -2.94
CA VAL A 11 -9.43 12.35 -2.83
C VAL A 11 -8.53 12.47 -4.04
N LEU A 12 -8.60 13.62 -4.71
CA LEU A 12 -7.71 14.03 -5.79
C LEU A 12 -6.94 15.25 -5.34
N GLY A 13 -5.60 15.21 -5.34
CA GLY A 13 -4.79 16.42 -5.21
C GLY A 13 -4.52 17.04 -6.57
N LEU A 14 -4.31 18.35 -6.57
CA LEU A 14 -4.04 19.15 -7.76
C LEU A 14 -2.78 19.98 -7.52
N CYS A 15 -1.92 20.03 -8.53
CA CYS A 15 -0.84 21.00 -8.65
C CYS A 15 -1.12 22.01 -9.77
N GLU A 16 -0.36 23.11 -9.78
CA GLU A 16 -0.43 24.19 -10.77
C GLU A 16 -1.85 24.71 -11.06
N THR A 17 -2.67 24.88 -10.01
CA THR A 17 -4.04 25.38 -10.18
C THR A 17 -4.08 26.84 -10.63
N ARG A 18 -2.99 27.60 -10.39
CA ARG A 18 -2.81 29.02 -10.73
C ARG A 18 -3.98 29.91 -10.27
N TRP A 19 -4.64 29.48 -9.20
CA TRP A 19 -5.88 30.08 -8.73
C TRP A 19 -5.58 31.30 -7.84
N LYS A 20 -6.16 32.47 -8.16
CA LYS A 20 -5.71 33.76 -7.59
C LYS A 20 -6.11 33.99 -6.11
N LYS A 21 -7.08 33.25 -5.59
CA LYS A 21 -7.61 33.41 -4.22
C LYS A 21 -7.93 32.04 -3.65
N GLU A 22 -7.84 31.85 -2.34
CA GLU A 22 -8.33 30.61 -1.77
C GLU A 22 -9.83 30.44 -2.04
N ALA A 23 -10.23 29.23 -2.41
CA ALA A 23 -11.62 28.94 -2.76
C ALA A 23 -12.10 27.61 -2.19
N SER A 24 -13.38 27.61 -1.83
CA SER A 24 -14.13 26.44 -1.39
C SER A 24 -15.37 26.31 -2.25
N ILE A 25 -15.38 25.35 -3.15
CA ILE A 25 -16.48 25.19 -4.11
C ILE A 25 -17.10 23.83 -3.89
N ARG A 26 -18.42 23.79 -3.75
CA ARG A 26 -19.18 22.54 -3.78
C ARG A 26 -19.77 22.37 -5.17
N TRP A 27 -19.43 21.28 -5.83
CA TRP A 27 -19.98 20.94 -7.14
C TRP A 27 -21.36 20.30 -7.04
N GLN A 28 -22.10 20.31 -8.16
CA GLN A 28 -23.46 19.77 -8.25
C GLN A 28 -23.54 18.27 -7.91
N ASP A 29 -22.46 17.52 -8.16
CA ASP A 29 -22.36 16.09 -7.82
C ASP A 29 -22.09 15.82 -6.33
N GLY A 30 -21.94 16.88 -5.53
CA GLY A 30 -21.67 16.82 -4.10
C GLY A 30 -20.18 16.76 -3.73
N CYS A 31 -19.27 16.75 -4.70
CA CYS A 31 -17.84 16.86 -4.44
C CYS A 31 -17.47 18.24 -3.89
N THR A 32 -16.40 18.30 -3.11
CA THR A 32 -15.86 19.56 -2.57
C THR A 32 -14.48 19.81 -3.13
N VAL A 33 -14.31 20.98 -3.74
CA VAL A 33 -13.05 21.49 -4.26
C VAL A 33 -12.51 22.53 -3.30
N ARG A 34 -11.24 22.38 -2.94
CA ARG A 34 -10.51 23.30 -2.06
C ARG A 34 -9.27 23.75 -2.82
N LEU A 35 -9.16 25.03 -3.13
CA LEU A 35 -8.04 25.60 -3.89
C LEU A 35 -7.28 26.56 -3.00
N GLY A 36 -5.97 26.39 -2.95
CA GLY A 36 -5.03 27.32 -2.36
C GLY A 36 -4.74 28.48 -3.31
N ARG A 37 -4.30 29.61 -2.73
CA ARG A 37 -3.91 30.78 -3.51
C ARG A 37 -2.54 30.57 -4.15
N ALA A 38 -2.44 30.85 -5.44
CA ALA A 38 -1.18 30.98 -6.17
C ALA A 38 -0.48 32.33 -5.88
N GLU A 39 0.84 32.36 -6.03
CA GLU A 39 1.67 33.49 -5.63
C GLU A 39 2.13 34.38 -6.80
N GLY A 40 2.39 35.65 -6.49
CA GLY A 40 2.93 36.64 -7.43
C GLY A 40 1.99 37.06 -8.57
N ALA A 41 2.44 38.02 -9.37
CA ALA A 41 1.67 38.57 -10.49
C ALA A 41 1.39 37.52 -11.59
N ARG A 42 2.29 36.54 -11.75
CA ARG A 42 2.15 35.45 -12.73
C ARG A 42 1.33 34.26 -12.23
N SER A 43 0.78 34.31 -11.00
CA SER A 43 0.00 33.22 -10.38
C SER A 43 0.75 31.89 -10.41
N VAL A 44 2.00 31.90 -9.94
CA VAL A 44 2.88 30.72 -9.89
C VAL A 44 2.43 29.78 -8.78
N GLY A 45 2.49 28.48 -9.05
CA GLY A 45 2.04 27.44 -8.14
C GLY A 45 0.51 27.35 -8.05
N GLY A 46 0.03 27.18 -6.83
CA GLY A 46 -1.37 26.90 -6.56
C GLY A 46 -1.60 25.39 -6.51
N ILE A 47 -2.19 24.96 -5.41
CA ILE A 47 -2.49 23.55 -5.14
C ILE A 47 -3.94 23.42 -4.73
N GLY A 48 -4.45 22.20 -4.74
CA GLY A 48 -5.81 21.97 -4.30
C GLY A 48 -6.13 20.52 -4.00
N PHE A 49 -7.35 20.34 -3.50
CA PHE A 49 -7.94 19.04 -3.25
C PHE A 49 -9.34 19.01 -3.85
N ILE A 50 -9.68 17.92 -4.52
CA ILE A 50 -11.04 17.56 -4.86
C ILE A 50 -11.41 16.33 -4.05
N VAL A 51 -12.34 16.49 -3.11
CA VAL A 51 -12.86 15.43 -2.25
C VAL A 51 -14.18 14.93 -2.81
N SER A 52 -14.34 13.62 -2.90
CA SER A 52 -15.60 12.95 -3.28
C SER A 52 -16.70 13.21 -2.26
N LYS A 53 -17.95 13.12 -2.71
CA LYS A 53 -19.15 13.35 -1.87
C LYS A 53 -19.16 12.49 -0.61
N GLU A 54 -18.71 11.25 -0.72
CA GLU A 54 -18.65 10.25 0.36
C GLU A 54 -17.65 10.64 1.47
N TRP A 55 -16.65 11.45 1.12
CA TRP A 55 -15.55 11.87 1.98
C TRP A 55 -15.65 13.31 2.45
N THR A 56 -16.43 14.15 1.78
CA THR A 56 -16.63 15.55 2.15
C THR A 56 -17.04 15.71 3.62
N SER A 57 -17.97 14.90 4.13
CA SER A 57 -18.43 14.97 5.52
C SER A 57 -17.40 14.50 6.55
N ARG A 58 -16.31 13.86 6.09
CA ARG A 58 -15.21 13.36 6.93
C ARG A 58 -14.04 14.32 6.99
N VAL A 59 -14.01 15.36 6.16
CA VAL A 59 -12.95 16.37 6.18
C VAL A 59 -13.02 17.12 7.51
N ALA A 60 -11.95 16.99 8.30
CA ALA A 60 -11.81 17.68 9.58
C ALA A 60 -11.22 19.08 9.39
N SER A 61 -10.22 19.21 8.54
CA SER A 61 -9.64 20.50 8.17
C SER A 61 -8.93 20.43 6.82
N CYS A 62 -8.79 21.59 6.18
CA CYS A 62 -7.98 21.79 4.98
C CYS A 62 -7.25 23.11 5.13
N GLN A 63 -5.92 23.08 5.10
CA GLN A 63 -5.06 24.25 5.30
C GLN A 63 -4.07 24.35 4.15
N PHE A 64 -3.79 25.56 3.69
CA PHE A 64 -2.74 25.84 2.73
C PHE A 64 -1.62 26.58 3.46
N ILE A 65 -0.45 25.94 3.57
CA ILE A 65 0.73 26.52 4.23
C ILE A 65 1.41 27.51 3.30
N SER A 66 1.38 27.21 2.00
CA SER A 66 1.86 28.07 0.92
C SER A 66 1.15 27.71 -0.39
N SER A 67 1.48 28.42 -1.47
CA SER A 67 1.03 28.04 -2.83
C SER A 67 1.51 26.66 -3.28
N ARG A 68 2.45 26.05 -2.57
CA ARG A 68 3.09 24.76 -2.88
C ARG A 68 2.72 23.63 -1.92
N ILE A 69 2.21 23.94 -0.72
CA ILE A 69 1.98 22.92 0.33
C ILE A 69 0.61 23.07 0.99
N GLY A 70 -0.17 21.99 0.93
CA GLY A 70 -1.53 21.94 1.44
C GLY A 70 -1.75 20.69 2.25
N VAL A 71 -2.51 20.81 3.33
CA VAL A 71 -2.74 19.74 4.29
C VAL A 71 -4.23 19.52 4.42
N LEU A 72 -4.70 18.35 4.01
CA LEU A 72 -6.07 17.88 4.18
C LEU A 72 -6.11 16.82 5.28
N ASN A 73 -6.84 17.09 6.35
CA ASN A 73 -7.09 16.13 7.41
C ASN A 73 -8.49 15.55 7.30
N VAL A 74 -8.59 14.22 7.41
CA VAL A 74 -9.82 13.48 7.21
C VAL A 74 -10.00 12.44 8.32
N ASN A 75 -11.21 12.37 8.87
CA ASN A 75 -11.58 11.40 9.89
C ASN A 75 -11.92 10.05 9.25
N LEU A 76 -11.10 9.03 9.51
CA LEU A 76 -11.37 7.66 9.08
C LEU A 76 -12.39 6.98 10.01
N SER A 77 -12.27 7.26 11.30
CA SER A 77 -13.15 6.82 12.39
C SER A 77 -13.01 7.79 13.57
N GLU A 78 -13.79 7.61 14.63
CA GLU A 78 -13.66 8.39 15.89
C GLU A 78 -12.24 8.41 16.48
N LYS A 79 -11.44 7.36 16.22
CA LYS A 79 -10.09 7.19 16.82
C LYS A 79 -8.95 7.24 15.80
N ALA A 80 -9.25 7.54 14.53
CA ALA A 80 -8.23 7.49 13.49
C ALA A 80 -8.42 8.59 12.45
N THR A 81 -7.33 9.30 12.18
CA THR A 81 -7.26 10.39 11.19
C THR A 81 -6.24 10.09 10.11
N LEU A 82 -6.55 10.52 8.89
CA LEU A 82 -5.65 10.52 7.75
C LEU A 82 -5.29 11.97 7.44
N LYS A 83 -3.99 12.25 7.39
CA LYS A 83 -3.44 13.49 6.86
C LYS A 83 -2.94 13.24 5.46
N ILE A 84 -3.38 14.05 4.52
CA ILE A 84 -2.92 14.06 3.13
C ILE A 84 -2.24 15.40 2.90
N VAL A 85 -0.94 15.37 2.61
CA VAL A 85 -0.17 16.56 2.27
C VAL A 85 0.00 16.60 0.76
N GLN A 86 -0.53 17.64 0.12
CA GLN A 86 -0.32 17.94 -1.28
C GLN A 86 0.91 18.84 -1.43
N THR A 87 1.78 18.51 -2.37
CA THR A 87 3.06 19.19 -2.58
C THR A 87 3.28 19.54 -4.05
N TYR A 88 3.93 20.67 -4.29
CA TYR A 88 4.45 21.08 -5.60
C TYR A 88 5.83 21.69 -5.41
N ALA A 89 6.88 20.90 -5.62
CA ALA A 89 8.25 21.33 -5.37
C ALA A 89 8.68 22.48 -6.29
N PRO A 90 9.64 23.31 -5.85
CA PRO A 90 10.32 24.27 -6.71
C PRO A 90 10.97 23.60 -7.91
N THR A 91 11.11 24.35 -8.99
CA THR A 91 11.67 23.82 -10.24
C THR A 91 13.17 23.61 -10.14
N SER A 92 13.77 22.86 -11.06
CA SER A 92 15.22 22.71 -11.11
C SER A 92 15.99 24.02 -11.34
N ALA A 93 15.31 25.07 -11.83
CA ALA A 93 15.87 26.41 -12.01
C ALA A 93 15.76 27.29 -10.75
N SER A 94 15.06 26.82 -9.72
CA SER A 94 14.95 27.53 -8.44
C SER A 94 16.30 27.55 -7.71
N ASP A 95 16.52 28.64 -6.97
CA ASP A 95 17.66 28.78 -6.07
C ASP A 95 17.51 27.85 -4.85
N ASP A 96 18.62 27.67 -4.13
CA ASP A 96 18.65 26.74 -3.00
C ASP A 96 17.81 27.22 -1.82
N ASP A 97 17.60 28.54 -1.67
CA ASP A 97 16.78 29.15 -0.63
C ASP A 97 15.29 28.82 -0.82
N GLU A 98 14.77 28.89 -2.06
CA GLU A 98 13.40 28.49 -2.39
C GLU A 98 13.19 26.99 -2.11
N VAL A 99 14.20 26.17 -2.42
CA VAL A 99 14.16 24.72 -2.14
C VAL A 99 14.16 24.45 -0.64
N GLU A 100 15.02 25.12 0.13
CA GLU A 100 15.07 24.98 1.58
C GLU A 100 13.77 25.43 2.24
N GLU A 101 13.22 26.57 1.81
CA GLU A 101 11.94 27.07 2.29
C GLU A 101 10.80 26.08 2.00
N PHE A 102 10.79 25.44 0.82
CA PHE A 102 9.83 24.39 0.51
C PHE A 102 9.92 23.22 1.50
N TYR A 103 11.11 22.69 1.77
CA TYR A 103 11.27 21.58 2.72
C TYR A 103 10.91 21.99 4.16
N ARG A 104 11.22 23.23 4.56
CA ARG A 104 10.82 23.78 5.85
C ARG A 104 9.29 23.89 5.98
N GLN A 105 8.60 24.32 4.93
CA GLN A 105 7.14 24.36 4.89
C GLN A 105 6.53 22.95 4.88
N LEU A 106 7.16 22.00 4.19
CA LEU A 106 6.73 20.60 4.16
C LEU A 106 6.79 20.01 5.56
N ASP A 107 7.86 20.29 6.29
CA ASP A 107 8.03 19.90 7.69
C ASP A 107 6.93 20.48 8.59
N LYS A 108 6.54 21.73 8.39
CA LYS A 108 5.37 22.32 9.09
C LYS A 108 4.09 21.53 8.78
N GLY A 109 3.87 21.15 7.52
CA GLY A 109 2.73 20.32 7.13
C GLY A 109 2.76 18.92 7.75
N LEU A 110 3.96 18.35 7.88
CA LEU A 110 4.17 17.05 8.52
C LEU A 110 4.04 17.10 10.05
N ALA A 111 4.28 18.25 10.68
CA ALA A 111 4.19 18.41 12.14
C ALA A 111 2.78 18.16 12.72
N VAL A 112 1.73 18.37 11.92
CA VAL A 112 0.34 18.10 12.33
C VAL A 112 0.16 16.60 12.62
N LYS A 113 -0.14 16.23 13.87
CA LYS A 113 -0.27 14.82 14.25
C LYS A 113 -1.49 14.17 13.60
N SER A 114 -1.30 12.97 13.06
CA SER A 114 -2.37 12.13 12.50
C SER A 114 -2.10 10.65 12.75
N THR A 115 -3.10 9.81 12.56
CA THR A 115 -2.90 8.35 12.67
C THR A 115 -2.18 7.78 11.47
N TYR A 116 -2.40 8.34 10.29
CA TYR A 116 -1.74 7.97 9.03
C TYR A 116 -1.38 9.24 8.27
N THR A 117 -0.24 9.22 7.60
CA THR A 117 0.21 10.33 6.75
C THR A 117 0.46 9.81 5.34
N VAL A 118 -0.13 10.51 4.37
CA VAL A 118 0.17 10.37 2.95
C VAL A 118 0.69 11.73 2.50
N VAL A 119 1.84 11.76 1.84
CA VAL A 119 2.33 12.93 1.11
C VAL A 119 2.22 12.59 -0.36
N MET A 120 1.71 13.50 -1.17
CA MET A 120 1.61 13.30 -2.61
C MET A 120 1.88 14.60 -3.34
N GLY A 121 2.37 14.48 -4.57
CA GLY A 121 2.60 15.64 -5.41
C GLY A 121 3.75 15.47 -6.36
N ASP A 122 4.03 16.57 -7.04
CA ASP A 122 5.18 16.71 -7.92
C ASP A 122 6.38 17.21 -7.10
N PHE A 123 7.45 16.42 -7.08
CA PHE A 123 8.67 16.75 -6.37
C PHE A 123 9.82 17.21 -7.28
N ILE A 124 9.61 17.19 -8.61
CA ILE A 124 10.62 17.61 -9.61
C ILE A 124 11.99 16.94 -9.34
N ALA A 125 11.97 15.67 -8.91
CA ALA A 125 13.17 14.94 -8.52
C ALA A 125 13.11 13.46 -8.94
N LYS A 126 14.22 12.90 -9.41
CA LYS A 126 14.35 11.45 -9.65
C LYS A 126 14.96 10.75 -8.45
N VAL A 127 14.18 9.91 -7.78
CA VAL A 127 14.64 9.18 -6.59
C VAL A 127 15.55 8.01 -6.95
N GLY A 128 15.34 7.40 -8.11
CA GLY A 128 16.12 6.24 -8.55
C GLY A 128 15.96 5.00 -7.66
N HIS A 129 16.79 3.99 -7.92
CA HIS A 129 16.79 2.76 -7.14
C HIS A 129 17.27 3.02 -5.71
N GLY A 130 16.59 2.43 -4.72
CA GLY A 130 17.05 2.45 -3.33
C GLY A 130 18.46 1.90 -3.18
N ARG A 131 19.31 2.62 -2.45
CA ARG A 131 20.72 2.29 -2.18
C ARG A 131 20.86 1.46 -0.90
N GLN A 132 22.02 0.86 -0.70
CA GLN A 132 22.31 0.11 0.53
C GLN A 132 22.22 1.04 1.75
N GLY A 133 21.45 0.65 2.75
CA GLY A 133 21.23 1.45 3.96
C GLY A 133 19.96 2.31 3.94
N GLU A 134 19.32 2.48 2.78
CA GLU A 134 18.02 3.17 2.67
C GLU A 134 16.88 2.20 3.04
N GLU A 135 16.00 2.61 3.94
CA GLU A 135 14.83 1.82 4.36
C GLU A 135 13.54 2.31 3.69
N TYR A 136 13.43 3.63 3.48
CA TYR A 136 12.22 4.29 2.99
C TYR A 136 12.23 4.50 1.47
N VAL A 137 13.37 4.26 0.82
CA VAL A 137 13.49 4.16 -0.64
C VAL A 137 13.50 2.69 -1.07
N GLY A 138 12.57 2.32 -1.93
CA GLY A 138 12.43 0.98 -2.47
C GLY A 138 13.27 0.73 -3.73
N ARG A 139 13.42 -0.55 -4.05
CA ARG A 139 14.27 -1.03 -5.14
C ARG A 139 13.76 -0.76 -6.57
N PHE A 140 12.51 -0.31 -6.73
CA PHE A 140 11.83 -0.36 -8.04
C PHE A 140 11.69 0.98 -8.77
N SER A 141 12.04 2.12 -8.18
CA SER A 141 12.00 3.40 -8.91
C SER A 141 13.13 3.47 -9.93
N MET A 142 12.96 4.27 -10.99
CA MET A 142 13.86 4.32 -12.14
C MET A 142 14.72 5.59 -12.13
N GLY A 143 15.88 5.51 -12.75
CA GLY A 143 16.80 6.64 -12.91
C GLY A 143 17.92 6.66 -11.88
N GLU A 144 18.84 7.57 -12.08
CA GLU A 144 19.93 7.86 -11.15
C GLU A 144 19.62 9.16 -10.43
N ARG A 145 19.91 9.18 -9.12
CA ARG A 145 19.68 10.33 -8.25
C ARG A 145 20.92 11.21 -8.22
N ASN A 146 20.76 12.48 -8.59
CA ASN A 146 21.79 13.51 -8.43
C ASN A 146 21.74 14.16 -7.03
N GLU A 147 22.67 15.08 -6.75
CA GLU A 147 22.78 15.75 -5.44
C GLU A 147 21.54 16.55 -5.03
N ARG A 148 20.87 17.23 -5.98
CA ARG A 148 19.61 17.95 -5.69
C ARG A 148 18.47 16.99 -5.41
N GLU A 149 18.43 15.87 -6.13
CA GLU A 149 17.41 14.83 -5.98
C GLU A 149 17.60 14.00 -4.70
N GLU A 150 18.80 14.00 -4.11
CA GLU A 150 19.12 13.43 -2.80
C GLU A 150 18.24 13.98 -1.67
N ARG A 151 17.79 15.23 -1.81
CA ARG A 151 16.96 15.91 -0.80
C ARG A 151 15.65 15.19 -0.54
N LEU A 152 14.99 14.65 -1.57
CA LEU A 152 13.72 13.95 -1.41
C LEU A 152 13.91 12.63 -0.65
N ALA A 153 14.95 11.87 -1.00
CA ALA A 153 15.26 10.62 -0.31
C ALA A 153 15.72 10.86 1.13
N THR A 154 16.58 11.85 1.35
CA THR A 154 17.01 12.25 2.70
C THR A 154 15.82 12.69 3.56
N MET A 155 14.89 13.46 3.01
CA MET A 155 13.66 13.85 3.71
C MET A 155 12.78 12.63 4.02
N ALA A 156 12.62 11.73 3.06
CA ALA A 156 11.86 10.49 3.24
C ALA A 156 12.45 9.63 4.37
N GLU A 157 13.77 9.48 4.45
CA GLU A 157 14.46 8.79 5.54
C GLU A 157 14.26 9.53 6.88
N ALA A 158 14.52 10.84 6.93
CA ALA A 158 14.41 11.64 8.15
C ALA A 158 12.98 11.65 8.73
N ARG A 159 11.96 11.69 7.86
CA ARG A 159 10.54 11.70 8.24
C ARG A 159 9.91 10.31 8.27
N ARG A 160 10.67 9.25 7.97
CA ARG A 160 10.22 7.86 7.94
C ARG A 160 9.01 7.64 7.02
N LEU A 161 9.11 8.19 5.81
CA LEU A 161 8.07 8.17 4.79
C LEU A 161 8.50 7.29 3.62
N TYR A 162 7.87 6.13 3.46
CA TYR A 162 8.16 5.23 2.36
C TYR A 162 7.76 5.85 1.02
N ILE A 163 8.68 5.92 0.06
CA ILE A 163 8.41 6.39 -1.31
C ILE A 163 7.64 5.32 -2.06
N GLY A 164 6.32 5.44 -2.09
CA GLY A 164 5.39 4.40 -2.54
C GLY A 164 5.68 3.86 -3.94
N ASN A 165 6.02 4.74 -4.88
CA ASN A 165 6.32 4.36 -6.27
C ASN A 165 7.46 3.34 -6.37
N SER A 166 8.46 3.49 -5.49
CA SER A 166 9.66 2.66 -5.45
C SER A 166 9.44 1.29 -4.81
N LEU A 167 8.28 1.07 -4.17
CA LEU A 167 7.96 -0.19 -3.47
C LEU A 167 7.35 -1.26 -4.39
N PHE A 168 6.78 -0.86 -5.52
CA PHE A 168 6.07 -1.77 -6.42
C PHE A 168 6.79 -1.94 -7.75
N GLY A 169 6.98 -3.21 -8.15
CA GLY A 169 7.46 -3.56 -9.49
C GLY A 169 6.37 -3.29 -10.54
N LYS A 170 6.54 -2.24 -11.35
CA LYS A 170 5.65 -1.85 -12.44
C LYS A 170 6.37 -1.84 -13.79
N ARG A 171 5.62 -2.10 -14.85
CA ARG A 171 6.08 -1.87 -16.23
C ARG A 171 6.29 -0.36 -16.44
N GLU A 172 7.28 0.01 -17.24
CA GLU A 172 7.64 1.40 -17.54
C GLU A 172 6.44 2.27 -17.93
N ARG A 173 5.54 1.75 -18.79
CA ARG A 173 4.30 2.45 -19.20
C ARG A 173 3.37 2.85 -18.05
N LYS A 174 3.52 2.27 -16.86
CA LYS A 174 2.73 2.56 -15.65
C LYS A 174 3.54 3.31 -14.57
N ARG A 175 4.76 3.74 -14.88
CA ARG A 175 5.65 4.46 -13.94
C ARG A 175 5.80 5.93 -14.26
N TRP A 176 6.27 6.25 -15.46
CA TRP A 176 6.63 7.64 -15.79
C TRP A 176 5.46 8.59 -15.55
N THR A 177 5.68 9.72 -14.94
CA THR A 177 4.59 10.62 -14.57
C THR A 177 4.58 11.85 -15.45
N TRP A 178 5.75 12.21 -15.98
CA TRP A 178 5.93 13.36 -16.84
C TRP A 178 6.56 12.99 -18.18
N ILE A 179 6.19 13.71 -19.24
CA ILE A 179 6.81 13.66 -20.55
C ILE A 179 7.26 15.07 -20.98
N SER A 180 8.45 15.18 -21.54
CA SER A 180 8.99 16.46 -22.00
C SER A 180 8.14 17.09 -23.11
N PRO A 181 8.15 18.43 -23.28
CA PRO A 181 7.37 19.09 -24.33
C PRO A 181 7.67 18.58 -25.75
N ASN A 182 8.93 18.18 -26.00
CA ASN A 182 9.35 17.57 -27.26
C ASN A 182 8.98 16.07 -27.39
N SER A 183 8.28 15.51 -26.40
CA SER A 183 7.86 14.10 -26.31
C SER A 183 8.98 13.05 -26.31
N LYS A 184 10.25 13.45 -26.13
CA LYS A 184 11.40 12.55 -26.20
C LYS A 184 11.79 11.91 -24.87
N HIS A 185 11.60 12.63 -23.77
CA HIS A 185 12.07 12.20 -22.46
C HIS A 185 10.90 11.98 -21.52
N ARG A 186 10.97 10.91 -20.74
CA ARG A 186 9.96 10.56 -19.74
C ARG A 186 10.64 10.44 -18.39
N SER A 187 10.00 10.96 -17.35
CA SER A 187 10.54 10.96 -16.00
C SER A 187 9.47 10.55 -15.00
N GLU A 188 9.91 9.98 -13.88
CA GLU A 188 9.10 9.76 -12.69
C GLU A 188 9.46 10.89 -11.71
N ILE A 189 8.57 11.89 -11.59
CA ILE A 189 8.78 13.08 -10.74
C ILE A 189 7.62 13.35 -9.78
N ASP A 190 6.49 12.68 -10.00
CA ASP A 190 5.35 12.69 -9.08
C ASP A 190 5.42 11.47 -8.16
N TYR A 191 5.28 11.68 -6.85
CA TYR A 191 5.41 10.62 -5.86
C TYR A 191 4.27 10.60 -4.88
N ILE A 192 4.02 9.40 -4.35
CA ILE A 192 3.16 9.21 -3.18
C ILE A 192 3.99 8.57 -2.09
N LEU A 193 4.18 9.28 -0.97
CA LEU A 193 4.90 8.81 0.20
C LEU A 193 3.93 8.48 1.34
N VAL A 194 4.27 7.48 2.16
CA VAL A 194 3.42 7.05 3.29
C VAL A 194 4.23 6.78 4.55
N ASP A 195 3.71 7.16 5.72
CA ASP A 195 4.35 6.85 7.02
C ASP A 195 4.34 5.35 7.34
N LYS A 196 3.40 4.62 6.74
CA LYS A 196 3.13 3.21 7.04
C LYS A 196 3.02 2.41 5.77
N GLN A 197 4.08 1.71 5.38
CA GLN A 197 4.06 0.81 4.21
C GLN A 197 2.84 -0.13 4.19
N ARG A 198 2.41 -0.66 5.35
CA ARG A 198 1.30 -1.64 5.45
C ARG A 198 -0.06 -1.15 4.95
N ILE A 199 -0.29 0.17 4.89
CA ILE A 199 -1.55 0.75 4.40
C ILE A 199 -1.53 0.92 2.89
N LEU A 200 -0.36 0.98 2.26
CA LEU A 200 -0.22 1.16 0.83
C LEU A 200 -0.27 -0.21 0.12
N HIS A 201 -1.25 -0.40 -0.76
CA HIS A 201 -1.44 -1.66 -1.48
C HIS A 201 -1.04 -1.59 -2.95
N ASP A 202 -1.15 -0.41 -3.55
CA ASP A 202 -0.74 -0.18 -4.93
C ASP A 202 -0.38 1.28 -5.13
N VAL A 203 0.65 1.53 -5.94
CA VAL A 203 0.91 2.84 -6.55
C VAL A 203 1.12 2.62 -8.04
N SER A 204 0.33 3.30 -8.88
CA SER A 204 0.51 3.24 -10.33
C SER A 204 -0.12 4.42 -11.05
N VAL A 205 0.39 4.69 -12.25
CA VAL A 205 -0.23 5.65 -13.16
C VAL A 205 -1.59 5.13 -13.65
N VAL A 206 -2.59 6.02 -13.68
CA VAL A 206 -3.93 5.72 -14.19
C VAL A 206 -3.88 5.64 -15.71
N THR A 207 -4.17 4.46 -16.26
CA THR A 207 -4.17 4.21 -17.71
C THR A 207 -5.44 3.47 -18.13
N PRO A 208 -6.01 3.73 -19.33
CA PRO A 208 -5.64 4.77 -20.30
C PRO A 208 -6.40 6.06 -20.01
N PHE A 209 -5.80 6.99 -19.27
CA PHE A 209 -6.42 8.28 -18.98
C PHE A 209 -5.49 9.38 -19.48
N ASN A 210 -5.98 10.21 -20.39
CA ASN A 210 -5.24 11.36 -20.91
C ASN A 210 -5.83 12.63 -20.30
N THR A 211 -5.01 13.37 -19.56
CA THR A 211 -5.36 14.62 -18.88
C THR A 211 -5.23 15.84 -19.80
N GLY A 212 -4.65 15.70 -20.99
CA GLY A 212 -4.25 16.83 -21.82
C GLY A 212 -3.05 17.62 -21.26
N SER A 213 -2.42 17.11 -20.20
CA SER A 213 -1.20 17.65 -19.58
C SER A 213 -0.01 16.76 -19.95
N ASP A 214 1.18 17.34 -19.85
CA ASP A 214 2.47 16.64 -19.83
C ASP A 214 2.65 15.73 -18.61
N HIS A 215 1.83 15.90 -17.56
CA HIS A 215 1.74 14.99 -16.42
C HIS A 215 0.60 13.97 -16.56
N ARG A 216 0.85 12.75 -16.05
CA ARG A 216 -0.10 11.65 -15.95
C ARG A 216 -0.55 11.45 -14.52
N LEU A 217 -1.84 11.18 -14.36
CA LEU A 217 -2.42 10.89 -13.05
C LEU A 217 -1.78 9.70 -12.37
N MET A 218 -1.38 9.88 -11.11
CA MET A 218 -0.94 8.80 -10.24
C MET A 218 -2.03 8.40 -9.26
N ARG A 219 -2.16 7.11 -8.98
CA ARG A 219 -3.08 6.57 -7.97
C ARG A 219 -2.35 5.78 -6.93
N ALA A 220 -2.64 6.05 -5.67
CA ALA A 220 -2.37 5.15 -4.56
C ALA A 220 -3.66 4.50 -4.08
N ARG A 221 -3.65 3.18 -3.95
CA ARG A 221 -4.68 2.45 -3.21
C ARG A 221 -4.23 2.31 -1.77
N VAL A 222 -4.95 2.97 -0.87
CA VAL A 222 -4.62 3.02 0.56
C VAL A 222 -5.72 2.34 1.36
N VAL A 223 -5.34 1.36 2.19
CA VAL A 223 -6.28 0.56 2.97
C VAL A 223 -5.97 0.70 4.46
N PHE A 224 -6.88 1.38 5.16
CA PHE A 224 -6.81 1.61 6.60
C PHE A 224 -7.46 0.46 7.35
N ASP A 225 -6.68 -0.57 7.66
CA ASP A 225 -7.26 -1.77 8.27
C ASP A 225 -7.05 -1.81 9.79
N GLY A 226 -8.12 -1.56 10.54
CA GLY A 226 -8.19 -1.83 11.98
C GLY A 226 -8.03 -3.32 12.32
N LYS A 227 -8.37 -4.22 11.38
CA LYS A 227 -8.10 -5.66 11.49
C LYS A 227 -6.65 -6.02 11.20
N LYS A 228 -5.89 -5.36 10.31
CA LYS A 228 -4.43 -5.61 10.17
C LYS A 228 -3.68 -5.26 11.45
N LYS A 229 -4.06 -4.21 12.18
CA LYS A 229 -3.48 -3.93 13.51
C LYS A 229 -3.84 -5.03 14.50
N LYS A 230 -5.11 -5.46 14.56
CA LYS A 230 -5.54 -6.61 15.37
C LYS A 230 -4.94 -7.95 14.92
N MET A 231 -4.69 -8.14 13.64
CA MET A 231 -4.14 -9.34 13.01
C MET A 231 -2.64 -9.37 13.19
N ALA A 232 -1.93 -8.25 13.07
CA ALA A 232 -0.53 -8.12 13.41
C ALA A 232 -0.33 -8.33 14.92
N LEU A 233 -1.18 -7.74 15.77
CA LEU A 233 -1.20 -8.00 17.21
C LEU A 233 -1.57 -9.47 17.52
N TYR A 234 -2.51 -10.06 16.79
CA TYR A 234 -2.87 -11.47 16.91
C TYR A 234 -1.77 -12.42 16.44
N LEU A 235 -1.07 -12.08 15.34
CA LEU A 235 0.07 -12.82 14.82
C LEU A 235 1.28 -12.68 15.74
N ALA A 236 1.47 -11.51 16.35
CA ALA A 236 2.48 -11.28 17.39
C ALA A 236 2.11 -12.01 18.69
N SER A 237 0.82 -12.02 19.07
CA SER A 237 0.30 -12.74 20.25
C SER A 237 0.19 -14.26 20.04
N LYS A 238 0.35 -14.73 18.80
CA LYS A 238 0.40 -16.16 18.47
C LYS A 238 1.74 -16.81 18.87
N GLY A 239 2.67 -16.03 19.41
CA GLY A 239 4.03 -16.47 19.74
C GLY A 239 4.80 -16.87 18.48
N LYS A 240 6.13 -16.84 18.55
CA LYS A 240 6.92 -17.63 17.58
C LYS A 240 6.38 -19.07 17.65
N ARG A 241 6.17 -19.71 16.49
CA ARG A 241 5.74 -21.11 16.42
C ARG A 241 6.60 -21.90 17.41
N VAL A 242 6.01 -22.39 18.50
CA VAL A 242 6.69 -23.31 19.40
C VAL A 242 7.10 -24.49 18.53
N ARG A 243 8.39 -24.67 18.34
CA ARG A 243 8.92 -25.81 17.60
C ARG A 243 8.63 -27.02 18.47
N VAL A 244 7.64 -27.81 18.07
CA VAL A 244 7.35 -29.09 18.72
C VAL A 244 8.31 -30.11 18.11
N TYR A 245 9.23 -30.60 18.93
CA TYR A 245 10.16 -31.66 18.56
C TYR A 245 9.55 -33.00 18.98
N ASN A 246 9.85 -34.06 18.23
CA ASN A 246 9.54 -35.41 18.69
C ASN A 246 10.63 -35.81 19.68
N GLU A 247 10.25 -36.02 20.94
CA GLU A 247 11.16 -36.35 22.04
C GLU A 247 11.94 -37.64 21.78
N VAL A 248 11.28 -38.67 21.25
CA VAL A 248 11.90 -39.97 20.93
C VAL A 248 12.96 -39.81 19.85
N LYS A 249 12.65 -39.11 18.76
CA LYS A 249 13.61 -38.84 17.68
C LYS A 249 14.75 -37.93 18.11
N LEU A 250 14.51 -37.03 19.06
CA LEU A 250 15.55 -36.17 19.62
C LEU A 250 16.51 -36.99 20.48
N GLN A 251 15.99 -37.90 21.31
CA GLN A 251 16.80 -38.82 22.11
C GLN A 251 17.63 -39.76 21.24
N GLU A 252 17.02 -40.36 20.21
CA GLU A 252 17.74 -41.19 19.23
C GLU A 252 18.88 -40.41 18.55
N ALA A 253 18.61 -39.17 18.11
CA ALA A 253 19.61 -38.34 17.44
C ALA A 253 20.76 -37.94 18.38
N ILE A 254 20.50 -37.72 19.66
CA ILE A 254 21.52 -37.40 20.66
C ILE A 254 22.39 -38.63 20.97
N MET A 255 21.79 -39.81 21.05
CA MET A 255 22.50 -41.06 21.35
C MET A 255 23.39 -41.54 20.20
N GLN A 256 23.04 -41.21 18.96
CA GLN A 256 23.82 -41.59 17.77
C GLN A 256 24.97 -40.64 17.46
N GLU A 257 25.03 -39.48 18.10
CA GLU A 257 26.04 -38.46 17.82
C GLU A 257 27.29 -38.69 18.68
N ASN A 258 28.48 -38.54 18.11
CA ASN A 258 29.73 -38.77 18.83
C ASN A 258 30.19 -37.51 19.56
N TRP A 259 30.11 -37.50 20.89
CA TRP A 259 30.43 -36.36 21.75
C TRP A 259 31.90 -36.39 22.20
N CYS A 260 32.83 -36.20 21.27
CA CYS A 260 34.26 -36.05 21.60
C CYS A 260 34.60 -34.61 21.98
N GLN A 261 35.52 -34.49 22.93
CA GLN A 261 36.21 -33.25 23.31
C GLN A 261 37.39 -33.05 22.35
N GLY A 262 37.51 -31.86 21.77
CA GLY A 262 38.58 -31.42 20.89
C GLY A 262 39.70 -30.73 21.67
N ASP A 263 40.64 -30.14 20.92
CA ASP A 263 41.91 -29.67 21.47
C ASP A 263 41.83 -28.24 22.07
N GLY A 264 40.67 -27.57 21.99
CA GLY A 264 40.48 -26.18 22.43
C GLY A 264 39.04 -25.87 22.90
N ILE A 265 38.93 -25.05 23.95
CA ILE A 265 37.65 -24.72 24.62
C ILE A 265 36.64 -24.06 23.66
N ASP A 266 37.11 -23.14 22.80
CA ASP A 266 36.24 -22.44 21.85
C ASP A 266 35.77 -23.36 20.71
N ASP A 267 36.63 -24.28 20.27
CA ASP A 267 36.31 -25.27 19.25
C ASP A 267 35.32 -26.31 19.77
N ASP A 268 35.46 -26.71 21.04
CA ASP A 268 34.53 -27.59 21.75
C ASP A 268 33.15 -26.98 21.86
N TYR A 269 33.08 -25.70 22.26
CA TYR A 269 31.80 -25.00 22.38
C TYR A 269 31.10 -24.88 21.03
N ASN A 270 31.83 -24.50 19.98
CA ASN A 270 31.26 -24.37 18.63
C ASN A 270 30.82 -25.73 18.06
N SER A 271 31.60 -26.78 18.30
CA SER A 271 31.28 -28.17 17.93
C SER A 271 30.02 -28.67 18.63
N LEU A 272 29.90 -28.44 19.94
CA LEU A 272 28.72 -28.77 20.75
C LEU A 272 27.46 -28.09 20.21
N ILE A 273 27.52 -26.77 19.97
CA ILE A 273 26.40 -25.99 19.43
C ILE A 273 26.01 -26.52 18.03
N GLY A 274 26.98 -26.88 17.20
CA GLY A 274 26.75 -27.44 15.88
C GLY A 274 26.00 -28.78 15.92
N LYS A 275 26.48 -29.72 16.74
CA LYS A 275 25.87 -31.05 16.93
C LYS A 275 24.45 -30.96 17.50
N LEU A 276 24.23 -30.09 18.49
CA LEU A 276 22.89 -29.84 19.05
C LEU A 276 21.91 -29.29 18.00
N LYS A 277 22.35 -28.38 17.14
CA LYS A 277 21.51 -27.86 16.03
C LYS A 277 21.15 -28.96 15.03
N GLU A 278 22.06 -29.90 14.79
CA GLU A 278 21.85 -31.02 13.88
C GLU A 278 20.86 -32.05 14.44
N CYS A 279 20.98 -32.41 15.72
CA CYS A 279 19.99 -33.25 16.40
C CYS A 279 18.58 -32.63 16.37
N LEU A 280 18.49 -31.31 16.58
CA LEU A 280 17.23 -30.56 16.49
C LEU A 280 16.66 -30.54 15.05
N ARG A 281 17.52 -30.59 14.03
CA ARG A 281 17.10 -30.67 12.62
C ARG A 281 16.46 -32.04 12.33
N LYS A 282 17.10 -33.12 12.78
CA LYS A 282 16.62 -34.51 12.65
C LYS A 282 15.28 -34.75 13.39
N ALA A 283 15.09 -34.11 14.55
CA ALA A 283 13.88 -34.26 15.37
C ALA A 283 12.68 -33.39 14.95
N LYS A 284 12.81 -32.57 13.90
CA LYS A 284 11.81 -31.58 13.49
C LYS A 284 10.60 -32.24 12.83
N ARG A 285 9.41 -32.12 13.44
CA ARG A 285 8.14 -32.48 12.78
C ARG A 285 7.59 -31.29 11.99
N VAL A 286 7.26 -31.48 10.72
CA VAL A 286 6.41 -30.54 9.96
C VAL A 286 4.98 -30.80 10.42
N CYS A 287 4.41 -29.93 11.26
CA CYS A 287 2.97 -29.95 11.50
C CYS A 287 2.25 -29.48 10.23
N LEU A 288 1.86 -30.43 9.38
CA LEU A 288 0.84 -30.22 8.35
C LEU A 288 -0.49 -30.06 9.05
N ARG A 289 -0.81 -28.83 9.47
CA ARG A 289 -2.17 -28.50 9.84
C ARG A 289 -2.96 -28.50 8.53
N GLU A 290 -3.84 -29.48 8.33
CA GLU A 290 -4.76 -29.48 7.19
C GLU A 290 -5.53 -28.15 7.17
N LYS A 291 -5.17 -27.28 6.24
CA LYS A 291 -5.93 -26.06 5.99
C LYS A 291 -7.12 -26.49 5.15
N LYS A 292 -8.24 -26.83 5.78
CA LYS A 292 -9.51 -26.93 5.05
C LYS A 292 -9.77 -25.56 4.40
N GLY A 293 -9.73 -25.54 3.07
CA GLY A 293 -9.88 -24.36 2.24
C GLY A 293 -11.30 -23.80 2.33
N ARG A 294 -11.47 -22.56 1.87
CA ARG A 294 -12.78 -21.88 1.82
C ARG A 294 -13.65 -22.35 0.64
N ILE A 295 -13.06 -23.15 -0.25
CA ILE A 295 -13.59 -23.61 -1.52
C ILE A 295 -13.34 -25.11 -1.54
N SER A 296 -14.33 -25.88 -1.97
CA SER A 296 -14.22 -27.34 -2.06
C SER A 296 -13.26 -27.75 -3.18
N GLU A 297 -12.76 -28.98 -3.08
CA GLU A 297 -11.89 -29.54 -4.12
C GLU A 297 -12.62 -29.64 -5.48
N GLU A 298 -13.93 -29.95 -5.44
CA GLU A 298 -14.80 -30.00 -6.62
C GLU A 298 -14.88 -28.66 -7.34
N THR A 299 -15.11 -27.56 -6.62
CA THR A 299 -15.15 -26.21 -7.21
C THR A 299 -13.79 -25.80 -7.76
N THR A 300 -12.71 -26.23 -7.10
CA THR A 300 -11.34 -25.97 -7.54
C THR A 300 -11.08 -26.64 -8.90
N LYS A 301 -11.51 -27.90 -9.07
CA LYS A 301 -11.46 -28.62 -10.35
C LYS A 301 -12.28 -27.93 -11.44
N LEU A 302 -13.48 -27.41 -11.13
CA LEU A 302 -14.29 -26.65 -12.08
C LEU A 302 -13.63 -25.32 -12.50
N LEU A 303 -13.01 -24.62 -11.56
CA LEU A 303 -12.25 -23.39 -11.83
C LEU A 303 -11.03 -23.65 -12.71
N GLU A 304 -10.32 -24.76 -12.49
CA GLU A 304 -9.21 -25.21 -13.34
C GLU A 304 -9.70 -25.60 -14.74
N LYS A 305 -10.80 -26.35 -14.84
CA LYS A 305 -11.43 -26.66 -16.14
C LYS A 305 -11.77 -25.39 -16.92
N ARG A 306 -12.34 -24.38 -16.26
CA ARG A 306 -12.63 -23.08 -16.90
C ARG A 306 -11.36 -22.34 -17.32
N LYS A 307 -10.30 -22.43 -16.52
CA LYS A 307 -9.02 -21.78 -16.81
C LYS A 307 -8.36 -22.35 -18.06
N ASN A 308 -8.53 -23.65 -18.31
CA ASN A 308 -7.91 -24.37 -19.43
C ASN A 308 -8.78 -24.41 -20.70
N MET A 309 -9.98 -23.85 -20.67
CA MET A 309 -10.90 -23.80 -21.82
C MET A 309 -10.52 -22.67 -22.80
N LYS A 310 -10.54 -22.95 -24.10
CA LYS A 310 -10.30 -21.95 -25.16
C LYS A 310 -11.54 -21.07 -25.32
N ARG A 311 -11.35 -19.81 -25.73
CA ARG A 311 -12.44 -18.83 -25.92
C ARG A 311 -12.77 -18.68 -27.40
N THR A 312 -13.30 -19.74 -28.00
CA THR A 312 -13.79 -19.75 -29.38
C THR A 312 -15.30 -19.47 -29.44
N ILE A 313 -15.86 -19.28 -30.63
CA ILE A 313 -17.31 -19.03 -30.84
C ILE A 313 -18.13 -20.27 -30.46
N GLU A 314 -17.60 -21.47 -30.74
CA GLU A 314 -18.23 -22.77 -30.44
C GLU A 314 -18.22 -23.08 -28.93
N ASP A 315 -17.13 -22.74 -28.23
CA ASP A 315 -16.98 -22.96 -26.78
C ASP A 315 -17.77 -21.95 -25.92
N HIS A 316 -18.38 -20.92 -26.52
CA HIS A 316 -19.01 -19.82 -25.78
C HIS A 316 -20.18 -20.28 -24.91
N LEU A 317 -20.99 -21.23 -25.40
CA LEU A 317 -22.12 -21.78 -24.66
C LEU A 317 -21.63 -22.63 -23.48
N GLU A 318 -20.65 -23.51 -23.70
CA GLU A 318 -20.07 -24.34 -22.64
C GLU A 318 -19.39 -23.49 -21.56
N TYR A 319 -18.66 -22.45 -21.96
CA TYR A 319 -18.02 -21.52 -21.03
C TYR A 319 -19.05 -20.78 -20.16
N SER A 320 -20.18 -20.38 -20.76
CA SER A 320 -21.28 -19.72 -20.06
C SER A 320 -21.96 -20.65 -19.05
N LEU A 321 -22.25 -21.89 -19.47
CA LEU A 321 -22.83 -22.93 -18.60
C LEU A 321 -21.88 -23.29 -17.46
N LEU A 322 -20.59 -23.51 -17.74
CA LEU A 322 -19.57 -23.79 -16.74
C LEU A 322 -19.43 -22.64 -15.75
N SER A 323 -19.44 -21.39 -16.22
CA SER A 323 -19.41 -20.21 -15.36
C SER A 323 -20.65 -20.10 -14.48
N ARG A 324 -21.83 -20.52 -14.96
CA ARG A 324 -23.06 -20.60 -14.16
C ARG A 324 -22.95 -21.64 -13.07
N VAL A 325 -22.47 -22.84 -13.38
CA VAL A 325 -22.25 -23.94 -12.43
C VAL A 325 -21.24 -23.53 -11.35
N ILE A 326 -20.12 -22.91 -11.74
CA ILE A 326 -19.10 -22.41 -10.79
C ILE A 326 -19.71 -21.40 -9.81
N ARG A 327 -20.56 -20.48 -10.28
CA ARG A 327 -21.22 -19.50 -9.40
C ARG A 327 -22.15 -20.18 -8.38
N GLN A 328 -22.91 -21.19 -8.81
CA GLN A 328 -23.79 -21.96 -7.92
C GLN A 328 -22.97 -22.76 -6.89
N GLN A 329 -21.88 -23.40 -7.31
CA GLN A 329 -21.06 -24.20 -6.42
C GLN A 329 -20.28 -23.33 -5.42
N LEU A 330 -19.74 -22.18 -5.85
CA LEU A 330 -19.11 -21.21 -4.94
C LEU A 330 -20.09 -20.70 -3.87
N LYS A 331 -21.38 -20.53 -4.23
CA LYS A 331 -22.42 -20.15 -3.26
C LYS A 331 -22.61 -21.26 -2.22
N LYS A 332 -22.73 -22.52 -2.65
CA LYS A 332 -22.85 -23.68 -1.76
C LYS A 332 -21.63 -23.84 -0.85
N ASP A 333 -20.43 -23.75 -1.40
CA ASP A 333 -19.17 -23.82 -0.64
C ASP A 333 -19.11 -22.72 0.43
N PHE A 334 -19.55 -21.51 0.09
CA PHE A 334 -19.60 -20.40 1.02
C PHE A 334 -20.62 -20.63 2.14
N GLU A 335 -21.81 -21.13 1.81
CA GLU A 335 -22.85 -21.48 2.78
C GLU A 335 -22.39 -22.62 3.71
N ALA A 336 -21.76 -23.67 3.17
CA ALA A 336 -21.22 -24.77 3.96
C ALA A 336 -20.11 -24.29 4.90
N TYR A 337 -19.17 -23.49 4.41
CA TYR A 337 -18.12 -22.88 5.22
C TYR A 337 -18.69 -21.94 6.29
N TRP A 338 -19.77 -21.21 5.97
CA TRP A 338 -20.48 -20.35 6.90
C TRP A 338 -21.12 -21.16 8.04
N MET A 339 -21.81 -22.24 7.70
CA MET A 339 -22.45 -23.15 8.67
C MET A 339 -21.41 -23.83 9.57
N GLU A 340 -20.32 -24.36 9.02
CA GLU A 340 -19.24 -24.99 9.79
C GLU A 340 -18.62 -24.00 10.80
N LYS A 341 -18.38 -22.76 10.38
CA LYS A 341 -17.80 -21.74 11.27
C LYS A 341 -18.75 -21.33 12.39
N LEU A 342 -20.06 -21.28 12.13
CA LEU A 342 -21.05 -21.00 13.15
C LEU A 342 -21.19 -22.16 14.13
N LEU A 343 -21.23 -23.40 13.64
CA LEU A 343 -21.25 -24.62 14.46
C LEU A 343 -20.03 -24.68 15.38
N LYS A 344 -18.84 -24.50 14.81
CA LYS A 344 -17.60 -24.45 15.59
C LYS A 344 -17.59 -23.34 16.63
N ALA A 345 -18.13 -22.17 16.30
CA ALA A 345 -18.26 -21.08 17.27
C ALA A 345 -19.26 -21.42 18.39
N ALA A 346 -20.33 -22.16 18.09
CA ALA A 346 -21.28 -22.65 19.09
C ALA A 346 -20.65 -23.70 20.01
N GLU A 347 -19.95 -24.70 19.45
CA GLU A 347 -19.21 -25.74 20.19
C GLU A 347 -18.14 -25.13 21.12
N GLU A 348 -17.40 -24.14 20.63
CA GLU A 348 -16.36 -23.44 21.38
C GLU A 348 -16.92 -22.36 22.33
N LYS A 349 -18.25 -22.27 22.51
CA LYS A 349 -18.97 -21.26 23.34
C LYS A 349 -18.58 -19.81 23.03
N LYS A 350 -18.30 -19.51 21.76
CA LYS A 350 -17.93 -18.18 21.26
C LYS A 350 -19.15 -17.40 20.78
N SER A 351 -19.08 -16.07 20.86
CA SER A 351 -20.18 -15.18 20.42
C SER A 351 -20.49 -15.34 18.92
N LEU A 352 -21.68 -15.86 18.62
CA LEU A 352 -22.20 -16.01 17.24
C LEU A 352 -22.41 -14.67 16.54
N LYS A 353 -22.82 -13.63 17.29
CA LYS A 353 -22.99 -12.25 16.77
C LYS A 353 -21.66 -11.65 16.29
N LYS A 354 -20.57 -11.95 16.99
CA LYS A 354 -19.20 -11.57 16.59
C LYS A 354 -18.75 -12.35 15.35
N CYS A 355 -19.01 -13.65 15.30
CA CYS A 355 -18.70 -14.51 14.14
C CYS A 355 -19.39 -14.00 12.86
N LYS A 356 -20.69 -13.65 12.94
CA LYS A 356 -21.44 -13.07 11.81
C LYS A 356 -20.87 -11.72 11.33
N ARG A 357 -20.49 -10.82 12.25
CA ARG A 357 -19.90 -9.51 11.91
C ARG A 357 -18.51 -9.61 11.27
N ASP A 358 -17.69 -10.57 11.71
CA ASP A 358 -16.35 -10.74 11.16
C ASP A 358 -16.36 -11.19 9.68
N MET A 359 -17.50 -11.70 9.21
CA MET A 359 -17.70 -12.29 7.88
C MET A 359 -18.27 -11.32 6.82
N VAL A 360 -18.82 -10.16 7.20
CA VAL A 360 -19.33 -9.12 6.28
C VAL A 360 -18.39 -7.93 6.32
N LEU A 361 -17.46 -7.72 5.36
CA LEU A 361 -16.63 -6.50 5.33
C LEU A 361 -15.85 -6.30 4.02
N TYR A 362 -16.21 -5.28 3.24
CA TYR A 362 -15.29 -4.53 2.38
C TYR A 362 -15.75 -3.06 2.25
N ARG A 363 -14.85 -2.12 2.51
CA ARG A 363 -14.87 -0.76 1.95
C ARG A 363 -13.42 -0.35 1.67
N SER A 364 -13.13 0.06 0.45
CA SER A 364 -11.83 0.53 -0.04
C SER A 364 -11.83 2.05 -0.20
N VAL A 365 -10.64 2.65 -0.23
CA VAL A 365 -10.41 4.07 -0.52
C VAL A 365 -9.31 4.17 -1.59
N ASP A 366 -9.58 4.82 -2.69
CA ASP A 366 -8.64 5.08 -3.80
C ASP A 366 -8.30 6.58 -3.81
N ILE A 367 -7.00 6.94 -3.65
CA ILE A 367 -6.51 8.33 -3.67
C ILE A 367 -5.77 8.55 -4.99
N VAL A 368 -6.04 9.65 -5.69
CA VAL A 368 -5.42 10.01 -6.98
C VAL A 368 -4.77 11.39 -6.87
N PHE A 369 -3.79 11.68 -7.71
CA PHE A 369 -3.13 12.97 -7.80
C PHE A 369 -2.94 13.37 -9.29
N GLN A 370 -3.13 14.67 -9.59
CA GLN A 370 -2.87 15.31 -10.89
C GLN A 370 -1.87 16.46 -10.76
#